data_AF-A0A1B8Q2F7-F1
#
_entry.id   AF-A0A1B8Q2F7-F1
#
_cell.length_a   1.000
_cell.length_b   1.000
_cell.length_c   1.000
_cell.angle_alpha   90.00
_cell.angle_beta   90.00
_cell.angle_gamma   90.00
#
_symmetry.space_group_name_H-M   'P 1'
#
loop_
_entity.id
_entity.type
_entity.pdbx_description
1 polymer ?
#
loop_
_entity_poly.entity_id
_entity_poly.type
_entity_poly.pdbx_seq_one_letter_code
_entity_poly.pdbx_strand_id
1 'polypeptide(L)'
;MIDGNRKHLVEIAIESKSKIHRKIAKYGLFKTANEVFLFLLSNTLSIFQYQIKGKILSKEFSNQKIDDFIADRIINPLWEDCQMSSLFDSIDEMYGLLFLLTGNCHIDWDNEYDLSP
;
A
#
# COMPACT_ATOMS: atom_id res chain seq x y z
N MET A 1 24.51 -11.91 2.07
CA MET A 1 24.41 -10.89 3.13
C MET A 1 23.51 -9.75 2.66
N ILE A 2 22.17 -9.88 2.61
CA ILE A 2 21.27 -8.70 2.43
C ILE A 2 19.84 -8.96 3.00
N ASP A 3 19.70 -9.68 4.12
CA ASP A 3 18.37 -9.98 4.70
C ASP A 3 17.99 -9.05 5.88
N GLY A 4 18.95 -8.29 6.41
CA GLY A 4 18.76 -7.45 7.59
C GLY A 4 18.03 -6.12 7.35
N ASN A 5 17.98 -5.63 6.10
CA ASN A 5 17.58 -4.23 5.83
C ASN A 5 16.07 -4.02 5.59
N ARG A 6 15.28 -5.10 5.53
CA ARG A 6 13.83 -5.02 5.21
C ARG A 6 12.91 -5.32 6.38
N LYS A 7 13.39 -5.91 7.47
CA LYS A 7 12.57 -6.16 8.67
C LYS A 7 11.95 -4.87 9.22
N HIS A 8 12.71 -3.78 9.24
CA HIS A 8 12.21 -2.49 9.68
C HIS A 8 11.08 -1.96 8.77
N LEU A 9 11.15 -2.22 7.46
CA LEU A 9 10.09 -1.88 6.52
C LEU A 9 8.82 -2.70 6.77
N VAL A 10 8.96 -3.97 7.16
CA VAL A 10 7.83 -4.83 7.54
C VAL A 10 7.13 -4.27 8.79
N GLU A 11 7.88 -3.86 9.80
CA GLU A 11 7.32 -3.25 11.02
C GLU A 11 6.56 -1.96 10.70
N ILE A 12 7.15 -1.07 9.89
CA ILE A 12 6.50 0.16 9.40
C ILE A 12 5.22 -0.19 8.64
N ALA A 13 5.24 -1.22 7.82
CA ALA A 13 4.09 -1.64 7.03
C ALA A 13 2.95 -2.18 7.88
N ILE A 14 3.26 -3.01 8.87
CA ILE A 14 2.28 -3.51 9.84
C ILE A 14 1.65 -2.34 10.60
N GLU A 15 2.46 -1.40 11.08
CA GLU A 15 1.96 -0.23 11.82
C GLU A 15 1.05 0.63 10.95
N SER A 16 1.48 0.94 9.71
CA SER A 16 0.74 1.77 8.76
C SER A 16 -0.57 1.11 8.32
N LYS A 17 -0.54 -0.20 8.03
CA LYS A 17 -1.74 -1.01 7.74
C LYS A 17 -2.72 -0.96 8.91
N SER A 18 -2.23 -1.11 10.14
CA SER A 18 -3.05 -1.09 11.35
C SER A 18 -3.69 0.28 11.60
N LYS A 19 -2.96 1.38 11.37
CA LYS A 19 -3.49 2.76 11.46
C LYS A 19 -4.61 2.98 10.46
N ILE A 20 -4.41 2.61 9.20
CA ILE A 20 -5.43 2.75 8.15
C ILE A 20 -6.65 1.89 8.42
N HIS A 21 -6.47 0.65 8.87
CA HIS A 21 -7.59 -0.21 9.22
C HIS A 21 -8.47 0.43 10.30
N ARG A 22 -7.86 0.99 11.37
CA ARG A 22 -8.58 1.73 12.40
C ARG A 22 -9.28 2.97 11.85
N LYS A 23 -8.64 3.70 10.93
CA LYS A 23 -9.22 4.91 10.31
C LYS A 23 -10.45 4.58 9.46
N ILE A 24 -10.36 3.54 8.63
CA ILE A 24 -11.50 3.02 7.84
C ILE A 24 -12.62 2.56 8.79
N ALA A 25 -12.32 1.82 9.85
CA ALA A 25 -13.35 1.40 10.81
C ALA A 25 -14.03 2.58 11.50
N LYS A 26 -13.27 3.63 11.85
CA LYS A 26 -13.78 4.84 12.51
C LYS A 26 -14.64 5.71 11.59
N TYR A 27 -14.24 5.88 10.35
CA TYR A 27 -14.87 6.81 9.42
C TYR A 27 -15.74 6.15 8.34
N GLY A 28 -15.69 4.82 8.19
CA GLY A 28 -16.38 4.07 7.14
C GLY A 28 -17.92 4.08 7.24
N LEU A 29 -18.47 4.50 8.38
CA LEU A 29 -19.92 4.72 8.53
C LEU A 29 -20.38 6.04 7.88
N PHE A 30 -19.47 6.99 7.63
CA PHE A 30 -19.78 8.21 6.91
C PHE A 30 -19.71 7.94 5.40
N LYS A 31 -20.83 8.13 4.71
CA LYS A 31 -20.96 7.83 3.27
C LYS A 31 -19.82 8.45 2.44
N THR A 32 -19.57 9.75 2.59
CA THR A 32 -18.52 10.47 1.83
C THR A 32 -17.12 9.93 2.13
N ALA A 33 -16.79 9.65 3.39
CA ALA A 33 -15.48 9.09 3.73
C ALA A 33 -15.32 7.67 3.17
N ASN A 34 -16.38 6.86 3.24
CA ASN A 34 -16.38 5.51 2.68
C ASN A 34 -16.22 5.51 1.15
N GLU A 35 -16.88 6.44 0.45
CA GLU A 35 -16.71 6.62 -1.00
C GLU A 35 -15.26 6.98 -1.36
N VAL A 36 -14.62 7.85 -0.59
CA VAL A 36 -13.20 8.19 -0.77
C VAL A 36 -12.32 6.96 -0.53
N PHE A 37 -12.51 6.21 0.57
CA PHE A 37 -11.74 4.99 0.82
C PHE A 37 -11.91 3.97 -0.31
N LEU A 38 -13.14 3.73 -0.78
CA LEU A 38 -13.42 2.79 -1.86
C LEU A 38 -12.75 3.22 -3.17
N PHE A 39 -12.77 4.52 -3.49
CA PHE A 39 -12.10 5.05 -4.67
C PHE A 39 -10.58 4.82 -4.62
N LEU A 40 -9.94 5.21 -3.51
CA LEU A 40 -8.49 5.08 -3.34
C LEU A 40 -8.06 3.62 -3.34
N LEU A 41 -8.80 2.74 -2.65
CA LEU A 41 -8.51 1.31 -2.62
C LEU A 41 -8.67 0.67 -4.00
N SER A 42 -9.74 1.01 -4.72
CA SER A 42 -9.99 0.46 -6.06
C SER A 42 -8.90 0.86 -7.06
N ASN A 43 -8.48 2.13 -7.03
CA ASN A 43 -7.40 2.63 -7.88
C ASN A 43 -6.07 1.97 -7.53
N THR A 44 -5.73 1.90 -6.24
CA THR A 44 -4.51 1.24 -5.75
C THR A 44 -4.45 -0.21 -6.22
N LEU A 45 -5.53 -0.96 -6.02
CA LEU A 45 -5.60 -2.38 -6.40
C LEU A 45 -5.45 -2.57 -7.90
N SER A 46 -6.13 -1.75 -8.70
CA SER A 46 -6.05 -1.80 -10.16
C SER A 46 -4.62 -1.57 -10.65
N ILE A 47 -3.98 -0.48 -10.22
CA ILE A 47 -2.60 -0.15 -10.63
C ILE A 47 -1.64 -1.25 -10.17
N PHE A 48 -1.79 -1.73 -8.93
CA PHE A 48 -0.95 -2.80 -8.42
C PHE A 48 -1.08 -4.07 -9.27
N GLN A 49 -2.30 -4.54 -9.54
CA GLN A 49 -2.54 -5.78 -10.27
C GLN A 49 -2.04 -5.70 -11.72
N TYR A 50 -2.35 -4.60 -12.42
CA TYR A 50 -2.09 -4.51 -13.85
C TYR A 50 -0.69 -3.99 -14.20
N GLN A 51 -0.06 -3.19 -13.34
CA GLN A 51 1.21 -2.53 -13.66
C GLN A 51 2.39 -2.98 -12.79
N ILE A 52 2.13 -3.33 -11.52
CA ILE A 52 3.19 -3.62 -10.55
C ILE A 52 3.42 -5.12 -10.41
N LYS A 53 2.37 -5.91 -10.18
CA LYS A 53 2.45 -7.36 -9.92
C LYS A 53 3.25 -8.11 -10.97
N GLY A 54 3.01 -7.83 -12.25
CA GLY A 54 3.77 -8.45 -13.35
C GLY A 54 5.27 -8.13 -13.31
N LYS A 55 5.65 -6.91 -12.92
CA LYS A 55 7.06 -6.50 -12.80
C LYS A 55 7.76 -7.24 -11.68
N ILE A 56 7.08 -7.44 -10.56
CA ILE A 56 7.68 -8.24 -9.50
C ILE A 56 7.85 -9.70 -9.95
N LEU A 57 6.79 -10.31 -10.49
CA LEU A 57 6.82 -11.72 -10.90
C LEU A 57 7.88 -12.00 -11.98
N SER A 58 8.21 -11.02 -12.81
CA SER A 58 9.27 -11.14 -13.83
C SER A 58 10.66 -11.37 -13.25
N LYS A 59 10.92 -10.94 -12.00
CA LYS A 59 12.26 -10.91 -11.36
C LYS A 59 13.33 -10.14 -12.14
N GLU A 60 12.94 -9.36 -13.16
CA GLU A 60 13.85 -8.54 -13.97
C GLU A 60 14.20 -7.21 -13.31
N PHE A 61 13.38 -6.77 -12.37
CA PHE A 61 13.53 -5.49 -11.69
C PHE A 61 14.08 -5.69 -10.28
N SER A 62 15.02 -4.83 -9.88
CA SER A 62 15.47 -4.77 -8.50
C SER A 62 14.33 -4.27 -7.61
N ASN A 63 14.38 -4.64 -6.32
CA ASN A 63 13.33 -4.22 -5.41
C ASN A 63 13.24 -2.69 -5.27
N GLN A 64 14.37 -1.98 -5.28
CA GLN A 64 14.39 -0.51 -5.30
C GLN A 64 13.63 0.04 -6.50
N LYS A 65 13.76 -0.59 -7.68
CA LYS A 65 13.07 -0.16 -8.88
C LYS A 65 11.56 -0.41 -8.80
N ILE A 66 11.15 -1.49 -8.14
CA ILE A 66 9.74 -1.77 -7.85
C ILE A 66 9.20 -0.72 -6.86
N ASP A 67 9.96 -0.39 -5.83
CA ASP A 67 9.60 0.64 -4.84
C ASP A 67 9.43 2.01 -5.53
N ASP A 68 10.32 2.39 -6.45
CA ASP A 68 10.18 3.60 -7.28
C ASP A 68 8.88 3.57 -8.11
N PHE A 69 8.58 2.43 -8.75
CA PHE A 69 7.34 2.30 -9.54
C PHE A 69 6.09 2.43 -8.68
N ILE A 70 6.10 1.88 -7.46
CA ILE A 70 5.00 2.01 -6.51
C ILE A 70 4.85 3.48 -6.10
N ALA A 71 5.95 4.16 -5.75
CA ALA A 71 5.93 5.56 -5.38
C ALA A 71 5.34 6.43 -6.50
N ASP A 72 5.83 6.28 -7.72
CA ASP A 72 5.43 7.09 -8.87
C ASP A 72 4.01 6.81 -9.36
N ARG A 73 3.57 5.55 -9.33
CA ARG A 73 2.29 5.14 -9.93
C ARG A 73 1.14 5.07 -8.95
N ILE A 74 1.42 4.90 -7.66
CA ILE A 74 0.39 4.68 -6.64
C ILE A 74 0.48 5.78 -5.60
N ILE A 75 1.60 5.89 -4.88
CA ILE A 75 1.68 6.70 -3.67
C ILE A 75 1.57 8.20 -3.97
N ASN A 76 2.38 8.72 -4.88
CA ASN A 76 2.39 10.14 -5.20
C ASN A 76 1.05 10.60 -5.78
N PRO A 77 0.46 9.90 -6.78
CA PRO A 77 -0.85 10.30 -7.30
C PRO A 77 -1.97 10.27 -6.24
N LEU A 78 -2.02 9.22 -5.41
CA LEU A 78 -3.03 9.15 -4.35
C LEU A 78 -2.84 10.25 -3.32
N TRP A 79 -1.59 10.57 -2.97
CA TRP A 79 -1.30 11.65 -2.03
C TRP A 79 -1.74 13.00 -2.59
N GLU A 80 -1.41 13.30 -3.85
CA GLU A 80 -1.86 14.51 -4.55
C GLU A 80 -3.39 14.65 -4.55
N ASP A 81 -4.12 13.57 -4.87
CA ASP A 81 -5.59 13.54 -4.82
C ASP A 81 -6.12 13.78 -3.40
N CYS A 82 -5.40 13.33 -2.38
CA CYS A 82 -5.80 13.45 -0.98
C CYS A 82 -5.44 14.80 -0.34
N GLN A 83 -4.53 15.60 -0.90
CA GLN A 83 -4.09 16.87 -0.30
C GLN A 83 -5.21 17.90 -0.12
N MET A 84 -6.32 17.77 -0.86
CA MET A 84 -7.49 18.64 -0.70
C MET A 84 -8.45 18.18 0.41
N SER A 85 -8.20 17.01 1.02
CA SER A 85 -9.07 16.38 2.01
C SER A 85 -8.43 16.36 3.38
N SER A 86 -9.19 16.69 4.43
CA SER A 86 -8.76 16.51 5.83
C SER A 86 -8.92 15.07 6.33
N LEU A 87 -9.24 14.13 5.43
CA LEU A 87 -9.38 12.71 5.77
C LEU A 87 -8.02 12.04 5.96
N PHE A 88 -6.96 12.57 5.36
CA PHE A 88 -5.61 12.01 5.42
C PHE A 88 -4.61 13.04 5.95
N ASP A 89 -3.71 12.58 6.81
CA ASP A 89 -2.80 13.43 7.58
C ASP A 89 -1.34 13.28 7.12
N SER A 90 -0.97 12.15 6.49
CA SER A 90 0.38 11.93 5.97
C SER A 90 0.43 11.00 4.77
N ILE A 91 1.51 11.06 4.00
CA ILE A 91 1.76 10.17 2.85
C ILE A 91 1.89 8.69 3.26
N ASP A 92 2.30 8.41 4.50
CA ASP A 92 2.40 7.05 5.04
C ASP A 92 1.03 6.33 5.07
N GLU A 93 -0.06 7.11 5.13
CA GLU A 93 -1.42 6.58 5.06
C GLU A 93 -1.71 5.98 3.67
N MET A 94 -1.11 6.49 2.60
CA MET A 94 -1.22 5.92 1.25
C MET A 94 -0.51 4.56 1.17
N TYR A 95 0.66 4.46 1.81
CA TYR A 95 1.34 3.18 1.97
C TYR A 95 0.49 2.20 2.80
N GLY A 96 -0.16 2.66 3.86
CA GLY A 96 -1.10 1.84 4.64
C GLY A 96 -2.26 1.28 3.81
N LEU A 97 -2.82 2.07 2.86
CA LEU A 97 -3.85 1.61 1.93
C LEU A 97 -3.32 0.53 0.97
N LEU A 98 -2.10 0.71 0.45
CA LEU A 98 -1.45 -0.29 -0.37
C LEU A 98 -1.26 -1.61 0.41
N PHE A 99 -0.72 -1.54 1.62
CA PHE A 99 -0.41 -2.72 2.45
C PHE A 99 -1.68 -3.46 2.90
N LEU A 100 -2.79 -2.72 3.05
CA LEU A 100 -4.09 -3.31 3.33
C LEU A 100 -4.55 -4.22 2.17
N LEU A 101 -4.29 -3.83 0.92
CA LEU A 101 -4.76 -4.53 -0.28
C LEU A 101 -3.83 -5.64 -0.74
N THR A 102 -2.52 -5.41 -0.70
CA THR A 102 -1.55 -6.33 -1.29
C THR A 102 -1.07 -7.38 -0.31
N GLY A 103 -1.32 -7.18 0.98
CA GLY A 103 -0.50 -7.81 2.02
C GLY A 103 0.94 -7.30 1.94
N ASN A 104 1.79 -7.71 2.87
CA ASN A 104 3.21 -7.29 2.90
C ASN A 104 4.04 -7.88 1.74
N CYS A 105 3.39 -8.43 0.70
CA CYS A 105 4.01 -9.16 -0.40
C CYS A 105 5.08 -8.36 -1.14
N HIS A 106 4.99 -7.03 -1.16
CA HIS A 106 5.97 -6.16 -1.82
C HIS A 106 7.28 -5.97 -1.01
N ILE A 107 7.28 -6.27 0.28
CA ILE A 107 8.42 -6.10 1.19
C ILE A 107 9.21 -7.39 1.31
N ASP A 108 8.51 -8.53 1.40
CA ASP A 108 9.10 -9.84 1.62
C ASP A 108 8.48 -10.85 0.64
N TRP A 109 9.21 -11.14 -0.43
CA TRP A 109 8.74 -11.98 -1.55
C TRP A 109 9.00 -13.48 -1.34
N ASP A 110 9.76 -13.84 -0.30
CA ASP A 110 10.09 -15.23 0.04
C ASP A 110 9.24 -15.80 1.19
N ASN A 111 8.40 -14.98 1.83
CA ASN A 111 7.49 -15.46 2.86
C ASN A 111 6.09 -15.70 2.28
N GLU A 112 5.81 -16.97 1.98
CA GLU A 112 4.47 -17.59 1.82
C GLU A 112 3.58 -17.48 3.09
N TYR A 113 3.70 -16.41 3.86
CA TYR A 113 2.96 -16.18 5.10
C TYR A 113 1.99 -15.01 4.96
N ASP A 114 1.05 -15.08 4.00
CA ASP A 114 -0.29 -14.52 4.21
C ASP A 114 -1.33 -15.00 3.17
N LEU A 115 -1.24 -16.26 2.75
CA LEU A 115 -2.36 -16.98 2.16
C LEU A 115 -2.87 -18.00 3.16
N SER A 116 -3.64 -17.54 4.13
CA SER A 116 -4.56 -18.40 4.87
C SER A 116 -5.91 -17.67 4.99
N PRO A 117 -7.02 -18.43 4.84
CA PRO A 117 -8.36 -17.92 4.55
C PRO A 117 -9.02 -17.11 5.66
#